data_AF-A0A9R1P911-F1
#
_entry.id   AF-A0A9R1P911-F1
#
_cell.length_a   1.000
_cell.length_b   1.000
_cell.length_c   1.000
_cell.angle_alpha   90.00
_cell.angle_beta   90.00
_cell.angle_gamma   90.00
#
_symmetry.space_group_name_H-M   'P 1'
#
loop_
_entity.id
_entity.type
_entity.pdbx_description
1 polymer ?
#
loop_
_entity_poly.entity_id
_entity_poly.type
_entity_poly.pdbx_seq_one_letter_code
_entity_poly.pdbx_strand_id
1 'polypeptide(L)'
;MIEHVGHEYMDEFFACCESYLAEDGILVLQFISIAEERYDQYRKRPDFIKEYIFPGGCLPSLARVMSAMTTSSRFSIEHVENIGPNYYTTLMHWRDNFMANKDQVLKLGFDEKFIRIWEFYLIYSAAGFKSRAVGDYQVRMLFSLVQATVG
;
A
#
# COMPACT_ATOMS: atom_id res chain seq x y z
N MET A 1 2.98 5.21 2.06
CA MET A 1 4.45 5.13 1.88
C MET A 1 4.73 4.68 0.45
N ILE A 2 5.29 3.51 0.11
CA ILE A 2 5.50 3.03 -1.29
C ILE A 2 4.27 3.20 -2.23
N GLU A 3 3.03 3.24 -1.73
CA GLU A 3 1.84 3.58 -2.54
C GLU A 3 1.82 5.03 -3.06
N HIS A 4 2.71 5.88 -2.55
CA HIS A 4 2.88 7.29 -2.94
C HIS A 4 4.27 7.57 -3.52
N VAL A 5 5.13 6.54 -3.64
CA VAL A 5 6.44 6.65 -4.30
C VAL A 5 6.26 6.77 -5.82
N GLY A 6 5.26 6.08 -6.37
CA GLY A 6 5.00 6.06 -7.80
C GLY A 6 5.81 4.99 -8.53
N HIS A 7 5.28 4.53 -9.66
CA HIS A 7 5.81 3.39 -10.41
C HIS A 7 7.28 3.55 -10.83
N GLU A 8 7.68 4.77 -11.19
CA GLU A 8 8.99 5.07 -11.75
C GLU A 8 10.10 5.08 -10.69
N TYR A 9 9.75 5.26 -9.41
CA TYR A 9 10.72 5.52 -8.34
C TYR A 9 10.87 4.36 -7.34
N MET A 10 10.23 3.21 -7.59
CA MET A 10 10.31 2.07 -6.67
C MET A 10 11.73 1.47 -6.61
N ASP A 11 12.46 1.53 -7.71
CA ASP A 11 13.85 1.05 -7.81
C ASP A 11 14.76 1.92 -6.93
N GLU A 12 14.65 3.24 -7.05
CA GLU A 12 15.36 4.20 -6.20
C GLU A 12 14.95 4.08 -4.72
N PHE A 13 13.68 3.81 -4.44
CA PHE A 13 13.20 3.55 -3.08
C PHE A 13 13.96 2.39 -2.43
N PHE A 14 14.15 1.26 -3.12
CA PHE A 14 14.89 0.13 -2.56
C PHE A 14 16.40 0.39 -2.45
N ALA A 15 17.01 1.08 -3.42
CA ALA A 15 18.41 1.50 -3.32
C ALA A 15 18.65 2.41 -2.10
N CYS A 16 17.71 3.34 -1.86
CA CYS A 16 17.70 4.22 -0.70
C CYS A 16 17.57 3.41 0.60
N CYS A 17 16.59 2.50 0.69
CA CYS A 17 16.43 1.64 1.88
C CYS A 17 17.70 0.87 2.22
N GLU A 18 18.38 0.29 1.23
CA GLU A 18 19.65 -0.42 1.45
C GLU A 18 20.73 0.52 1.98
N SER A 19 20.89 1.72 1.40
CA SER A 19 21.92 2.69 1.82
C SER A 19 21.84 3.12 3.29
N TYR A 20 20.67 2.95 3.92
CA TYR A 20 20.43 3.31 5.30
C TYR A 20 20.47 2.12 6.28
N LEU A 21 20.54 0.88 5.77
CA LEU A 21 20.59 -0.31 6.61
C LEU A 21 22.03 -0.74 6.86
N ALA A 22 22.32 -1.10 8.11
CA ALA A 22 23.54 -1.81 8.45
C ALA A 22 23.51 -3.23 7.86
N GLU A 23 24.69 -3.83 7.67
CA GLU A 23 24.82 -5.23 7.28
C GLU A 23 24.00 -6.15 8.22
N ASP A 24 23.34 -7.16 7.63
CA ASP A 24 22.37 -8.05 8.28
C ASP A 24 21.13 -7.32 8.85
N GLY A 25 20.90 -6.08 8.41
CA GLY A 25 19.72 -5.28 8.74
C GLY A 25 18.43 -5.84 8.14
N ILE A 26 17.33 -5.64 8.85
CA ILE A 26 16.00 -6.12 8.44
C ILE A 26 15.15 -4.94 7.97
N LEU A 27 14.59 -5.06 6.77
CA LEU A 27 13.51 -4.20 6.29
C LEU A 27 12.18 -4.96 6.38
N VAL A 28 11.18 -4.36 7.01
CA VAL A 28 9.79 -4.83 6.93
C VAL A 28 8.97 -3.79 6.19
N LEU A 29 8.49 -4.15 5.00
CA LEU A 29 7.67 -3.28 4.16
C LEU A 29 6.22 -3.78 4.16
N GLN A 30 5.31 -2.97 4.67
CA GLN A 30 3.87 -3.18 4.50
C GLN A 30 3.35 -2.31 3.36
N PHE A 31 2.52 -2.84 2.47
CA PHE A 31 1.90 -2.06 1.41
C PHE A 31 0.57 -2.61 0.91
N ILE A 32 -0.38 -1.70 0.64
CA ILE A 32 -1.59 -2.04 -0.11
C ILE A 32 -1.21 -2.31 -1.57
N SER A 33 -1.75 -3.37 -2.13
CA SER A 33 -1.46 -3.83 -3.48
C SER A 33 -2.71 -3.98 -4.33
N ILE A 34 -2.51 -3.93 -5.63
CA ILE A 34 -3.49 -4.37 -6.61
C ILE A 34 -3.02 -5.66 -7.29
N ALA A 35 -3.98 -6.48 -7.73
CA ALA A 35 -3.71 -7.66 -8.53
C ALA A 35 -2.89 -7.31 -9.79
N GLU A 36 -1.90 -8.15 -10.12
CA GLU A 36 -0.92 -7.90 -11.19
C GLU A 36 -1.61 -7.63 -12.53
N GLU A 37 -2.60 -8.45 -12.88
CA GLU A 37 -3.36 -8.34 -14.12
C GLU A 37 -4.11 -7.01 -14.27
N ARG A 38 -4.34 -6.29 -13.17
CA ARG A 38 -5.01 -4.98 -13.14
C ARG A 38 -4.04 -3.82 -12.96
N TYR A 39 -2.78 -4.09 -12.56
CA TYR A 39 -1.82 -3.06 -12.18
C TYR A 39 -1.59 -2.03 -13.29
N ASP A 40 -1.37 -2.52 -14.51
CA ASP A 40 -1.01 -1.68 -15.65
C ASP A 40 -2.15 -0.76 -16.09
N GLN A 41 -3.39 -1.24 -16.00
CA GLN A 41 -4.59 -0.45 -16.24
C GLN A 41 -4.83 0.55 -15.10
N TYR A 42 -4.71 0.10 -13.85
CA TYR A 42 -4.98 0.89 -12.66
C TYR A 42 -4.04 2.08 -12.53
N ARG A 43 -2.73 1.89 -12.75
CA ARG A 43 -1.75 2.98 -12.63
C ARG A 43 -2.00 4.10 -13.65
N LYS A 44 -2.49 3.77 -14.85
CA LYS A 44 -2.68 4.71 -15.97
C LYS A 44 -4.02 5.47 -15.94
N ARG A 45 -4.99 5.03 -15.14
CA ARG A 45 -6.34 5.62 -15.13
C ARG A 45 -6.63 6.40 -13.85
N PRO A 46 -7.32 7.55 -13.94
CA PRO A 46 -7.90 8.19 -12.77
C PRO A 46 -9.06 7.34 -12.25
N ASP A 47 -9.25 7.34 -10.93
CA ASP A 47 -10.38 6.70 -10.26
C ASP A 47 -10.86 7.58 -9.10
N PHE A 48 -11.93 7.14 -8.43
CA PHE A 48 -12.48 7.85 -7.28
C PHE A 48 -11.44 8.09 -6.17
N ILE A 49 -10.56 7.11 -5.92
CA ILE A 49 -9.55 7.22 -4.85
C ILE A 49 -8.53 8.30 -5.19
N LYS A 50 -7.99 8.31 -6.41
CA LYS A 50 -7.03 9.33 -6.86
C LYS A 50 -7.64 10.72 -6.95
N GLU A 51 -8.90 10.82 -7.35
CA GLU A 51 -9.59 12.11 -7.50
C GLU A 51 -9.92 12.75 -6.15
N TYR A 52 -10.43 11.97 -5.19
CA TYR A 52 -11.05 12.52 -3.98
C TYR A 52 -10.30 12.25 -2.68
N ILE A 53 -9.48 11.19 -2.60
CA ILE A 53 -8.92 10.70 -1.32
C ILE A 53 -7.40 10.80 -1.30
N PHE A 54 -6.72 10.21 -2.29
CA PHE A 54 -5.26 10.16 -2.38
C PHE A 54 -4.76 10.62 -3.75
N PRO A 55 -4.77 11.94 -4.03
CA PRO A 55 -4.17 12.49 -5.26
C PRO A 55 -2.70 12.08 -5.40
N GLY A 56 -2.36 11.53 -6.57
CA GLY A 56 -1.02 11.01 -6.86
C GLY A 56 -0.74 9.60 -6.31
N GLY A 57 -1.65 9.02 -5.53
CA GLY A 57 -1.53 7.64 -5.04
C GLY A 57 -1.53 6.62 -6.19
N CYS A 58 -0.66 5.61 -6.08
CA CYS A 58 -0.53 4.52 -7.04
C CYS A 58 -0.19 3.22 -6.32
N LEU A 59 -1.20 2.36 -6.13
CA LEU A 59 -1.01 1.02 -5.58
C LEU A 59 -0.06 0.21 -6.47
N PRO A 60 1.04 -0.36 -5.94
CA PRO A 60 1.85 -1.32 -6.67
C PRO A 60 1.15 -2.67 -6.80
N SER A 61 1.67 -3.53 -7.67
CA SER A 61 1.49 -4.97 -7.53
C SER A 61 2.62 -5.60 -6.73
N LEU A 62 2.38 -6.76 -6.13
CA LEU A 62 3.45 -7.52 -5.46
C LEU A 62 4.62 -7.79 -6.40
N ALA A 63 4.35 -8.19 -7.66
CA ALA A 63 5.40 -8.47 -8.63
C ALA A 63 6.24 -7.22 -8.95
N ARG A 64 5.63 -6.04 -9.09
CA ARG A 64 6.38 -4.79 -9.30
C ARG A 64 7.29 -4.46 -8.12
N VAL A 65 6.81 -4.61 -6.88
CA VAL A 65 7.62 -4.36 -5.67
C VAL A 65 8.80 -5.33 -5.61
N MET A 66 8.55 -6.63 -5.81
CA MET A 66 9.62 -7.64 -5.78
C MET A 66 10.65 -7.41 -6.88
N SER A 67 10.21 -7.06 -8.09
CA SER A 67 11.11 -6.73 -9.19
C SER A 67 11.97 -5.50 -8.89
N ALA A 68 11.41 -4.46 -8.29
CA ALA A 68 12.15 -3.27 -7.89
C ALA A 68 13.24 -3.63 -6.88
N MET A 69 12.84 -4.38 -5.84
CA MET A 69 13.71 -4.84 -4.77
C MET A 69 14.88 -5.66 -5.33
N THR A 70 14.62 -6.69 -6.13
CA THR A 70 15.69 -7.57 -6.67
C THR A 70 16.62 -6.86 -7.66
N THR A 71 16.14 -5.81 -8.34
CA THR A 71 16.95 -5.11 -9.37
C THR A 71 17.83 -4.03 -8.75
N SER A 72 17.40 -3.44 -7.63
CA SER A 72 18.00 -2.22 -7.09
C SER A 72 18.55 -2.37 -5.68
N SER A 73 18.55 -3.59 -5.13
CA SER A 73 19.10 -3.87 -3.81
C SER A 73 19.62 -5.31 -3.67
N ARG A 74 20.34 -5.56 -2.57
CA ARG A 74 20.83 -6.86 -2.10
C ARG A 74 19.92 -7.46 -1.02
N PHE A 75 18.65 -7.07 -1.00
CA PHE A 75 17.68 -7.65 -0.10
C PHE A 75 17.31 -9.08 -0.51
N SER A 76 17.26 -9.97 0.48
CA SER A 76 16.70 -11.32 0.37
C SER A 76 15.35 -11.38 1.07
N ILE A 77 14.34 -11.93 0.39
CA ILE A 77 13.00 -12.10 0.97
C ILE A 77 13.04 -13.26 1.98
N GLU A 78 12.67 -12.98 3.22
CA GLU A 78 12.58 -14.01 4.27
C GLU A 78 11.13 -14.39 4.59
N HIS A 79 10.17 -13.48 4.39
CA HIS A 79 8.75 -13.75 4.62
C HIS A 79 7.85 -12.84 3.80
N VAL A 80 6.72 -13.38 3.32
CA VAL A 80 5.65 -12.63 2.66
C VAL A 80 4.32 -13.07 3.24
N GLU A 81 3.54 -12.12 3.75
CA GLU A 81 2.20 -12.37 4.28
C GLU A 81 1.19 -11.44 3.63
N ASN A 82 0.04 -11.98 3.21
CA ASN A 82 -1.10 -11.17 2.80
C ASN A 82 -2.06 -10.98 3.98
N ILE A 83 -1.99 -9.81 4.60
CA ILE A 83 -2.87 -9.40 5.71
C ILE A 83 -4.13 -8.67 5.22
N GLY A 84 -4.31 -8.52 3.91
CA GLY A 84 -5.46 -7.86 3.27
C GLY A 84 -6.84 -8.31 3.76
N PRO A 85 -7.08 -9.61 4.07
CA PRO A 85 -8.38 -10.03 4.62
C PRO A 85 -8.76 -9.33 5.93
N ASN A 86 -7.79 -8.90 6.74
CA ASN A 86 -8.04 -8.18 8.00
C ASN A 86 -8.51 -6.73 7.73
N TYR A 87 -8.15 -6.18 6.57
CA TYR A 87 -8.40 -4.78 6.24
C TYR A 87 -9.88 -4.48 6.00
N TYR A 88 -10.68 -5.47 5.59
CA TYR A 88 -12.15 -5.33 5.56
C TYR A 88 -12.70 -4.98 6.94
N THR A 89 -12.34 -5.77 7.96
CA THR A 89 -12.78 -5.55 9.34
C THR A 89 -12.31 -4.20 9.85
N THR A 90 -11.06 -3.83 9.60
CA THR A 90 -10.51 -2.52 9.94
C THR A 90 -11.34 -1.37 9.36
N LEU A 91 -11.63 -1.41 8.05
CA LEU A 91 -12.37 -0.34 7.37
C LEU A 91 -13.84 -0.27 7.81
N MET A 92 -14.47 -1.40 8.11
CA MET A 92 -15.83 -1.41 8.65
C MET A 92 -15.88 -0.80 10.05
N HIS A 93 -14.93 -1.13 10.93
CA HIS A 93 -14.82 -0.48 12.25
C HIS A 93 -14.56 1.02 12.12
N TRP A 94 -13.70 1.45 11.19
CA TRP A 94 -13.49 2.88 10.94
C TRP A 94 -14.77 3.57 10.45
N ARG A 95 -15.53 2.94 9.55
CA ARG A 95 -16.80 3.47 9.07
C ARG A 95 -17.80 3.62 10.21
N ASP A 96 -17.97 2.59 11.03
CA ASP A 96 -18.94 2.61 12.11
C ASP A 96 -18.57 3.66 13.16
N ASN A 97 -17.28 3.76 13.51
CA ASN A 97 -16.78 4.81 14.41
C ASN A 97 -16.97 6.21 13.83
N PHE A 98 -16.69 6.39 12.53
CA PHE A 98 -16.88 7.69 11.86
C PHE A 98 -18.35 8.11 11.87
N MET A 99 -19.26 7.20 11.52
CA MET A 99 -20.69 7.49 11.48
C MET A 99 -21.30 7.69 12.87
N ALA A 100 -20.82 6.96 13.89
CA ALA A 100 -21.22 7.20 15.28
C ALA A 100 -20.81 8.59 15.79
N ASN A 101 -19.78 9.20 15.20
CA ASN A 101 -19.27 10.53 15.56
C ASN A 101 -19.63 11.60 14.52
N LYS A 102 -20.61 11.35 13.65
CA LYS A 102 -21.02 12.26 12.56
C LYS A 102 -21.24 13.71 13.02
N ASP A 103 -21.95 13.90 14.13
CA ASP A 103 -22.24 15.24 14.66
C ASP A 103 -20.98 16.00 15.11
N GLN A 104 -19.96 15.28 15.57
CA GLN A 104 -18.66 15.88 15.92
C GLN A 104 -17.91 16.30 14.65
N VAL A 105 -17.96 15.48 13.60
CA VAL A 105 -17.37 15.80 12.29
C VAL A 105 -18.00 17.07 11.70
N LEU A 106 -19.33 17.20 11.77
CA LEU A 106 -20.03 18.43 11.37
C LEU A 106 -19.58 19.65 12.19
N LYS A 107 -19.42 19.50 13.51
CA LYS A 107 -18.94 20.58 14.40
C LYS A 107 -17.50 21.02 14.10
N LEU A 108 -16.67 20.16 13.49
CA LEU A 108 -15.33 20.51 13.02
C LEU A 108 -15.35 21.36 11.74
N GLY A 109 -16.53 21.63 11.16
CA GLY A 109 -16.69 22.46 9.95
C GLY A 109 -16.75 21.67 8.65
N PHE A 110 -16.77 20.33 8.70
CA PHE A 110 -17.03 19.51 7.53
C PHE A 110 -18.52 19.49 7.18
N ASP A 111 -18.83 19.34 5.90
CA ASP A 111 -20.21 19.31 5.41
C ASP A 111 -20.72 17.88 5.17
N GLU A 112 -22.02 17.76 4.92
CA GLU A 112 -22.65 16.48 4.57
C GLU A 112 -22.06 15.85 3.30
N LYS A 113 -21.52 16.68 2.38
CA LYS A 113 -20.88 16.19 1.16
C LYS A 113 -19.59 15.45 1.49
N PHE A 114 -18.74 16.02 2.34
CA PHE A 114 -17.53 15.39 2.84
C PHE A 114 -17.85 14.07 3.53
N ILE A 115 -18.84 14.06 4.42
CA ILE A 115 -19.23 12.85 5.16
C ILE A 115 -19.64 11.73 4.20
N ARG A 116 -20.43 12.04 3.16
CA ARG A 116 -20.82 11.07 2.14
C ARG A 116 -19.63 10.55 1.32
N ILE A 117 -18.69 11.42 0.97
CA ILE A 117 -17.46 11.02 0.25
C ILE A 117 -16.62 10.10 1.13
N TRP A 118 -16.48 10.43 2.41
CA TRP A 118 -15.66 9.67 3.36
C TRP A 118 -16.27 8.30 3.69
N GLU A 119 -17.59 8.25 3.92
CA GLU A 119 -18.29 6.98 4.11
C GLU A 119 -18.19 6.11 2.85
N PHE A 120 -18.38 6.70 1.67
CA PHE A 120 -18.22 5.98 0.40
C PHE A 120 -16.80 5.44 0.24
N TYR A 121 -15.78 6.23 0.56
CA TYR A 121 -14.37 5.79 0.53
C TYR A 121 -14.13 4.55 1.41
N LEU A 122 -14.62 4.57 2.66
CA LEU A 122 -14.41 3.46 3.59
C LEU A 122 -15.11 2.19 3.10
N ILE A 123 -16.35 2.29 2.65
CA ILE A 123 -17.13 1.15 2.13
C ILE A 123 -16.55 0.63 0.81
N TYR A 124 -16.18 1.53 -0.11
CA TYR A 124 -15.56 1.20 -1.39
C TYR A 124 -14.26 0.43 -1.20
N SER A 125 -13.39 0.93 -0.33
CA SER A 125 -12.12 0.27 0.01
C SER A 125 -12.38 -1.07 0.69
N ALA A 126 -13.35 -1.15 1.61
CA ALA A 126 -13.70 -2.38 2.31
C ALA A 126 -14.19 -3.45 1.32
N ALA A 127 -15.01 -3.07 0.34
CA ALA A 127 -15.44 -3.95 -0.73
C ALA A 127 -14.26 -4.43 -1.59
N GLY A 128 -13.30 -3.55 -1.88
CA GLY A 128 -12.05 -3.91 -2.56
C GLY A 128 -11.29 -5.03 -1.85
N PHE A 129 -11.08 -4.91 -0.54
CA PHE A 129 -10.42 -5.96 0.25
C PHE A 129 -11.26 -7.23 0.39
N LYS A 130 -12.57 -7.09 0.64
CA LYS A 130 -13.49 -8.23 0.77
C LYS A 130 -13.57 -9.08 -0.50
N SER A 131 -13.53 -8.43 -1.65
CA SER A 131 -13.53 -9.09 -2.97
C SER A 131 -12.15 -9.56 -3.42
N ARG A 132 -11.09 -9.30 -2.63
CA ARG A 132 -9.68 -9.56 -2.99
C ARG A 132 -9.23 -8.81 -4.25
N ALA A 133 -9.94 -7.75 -4.62
CA ALA A 133 -9.57 -6.86 -5.71
C ALA A 133 -8.31 -6.03 -5.37
N VAL A 134 -8.07 -5.82 -4.08
CA VAL A 134 -6.81 -5.30 -3.52
C VAL A 134 -6.34 -6.22 -2.39
N GLY A 135 -5.04 -6.20 -2.13
CA GLY A 135 -4.41 -6.92 -1.02
C GLY A 135 -3.63 -5.97 -0.12
N ASP A 136 -3.11 -6.46 0.99
CA ASP A 136 -2.14 -5.73 1.83
C ASP A 136 -1.06 -6.74 2.22
N TYR A 137 0.17 -6.48 1.80
CA TYR A 137 1.28 -7.39 2.00
C TYR A 137 2.24 -6.85 3.04
N GLN A 138 2.70 -7.71 3.94
CA GLN A 138 3.90 -7.48 4.74
C GLN A 138 5.03 -8.36 4.20
N VAL A 139 6.12 -7.72 3.80
CA VAL A 139 7.31 -8.39 3.28
C VAL A 139 8.48 -8.11 4.21
N ARG A 140 9.07 -9.16 4.75
CA ARG A 140 10.31 -9.09 5.55
C ARG A 140 11.50 -9.44 4.66
N MET A 141 12.50 -8.58 4.68
CA MET A 141 13.69 -8.64 3.87
C MET A 141 14.94 -8.51 4.74
N LEU A 142 15.97 -9.29 4.41
CA LEU A 142 17.30 -9.21 5.03
C LEU A 142 18.28 -8.56 4.04
N PHE A 143 19.01 -7.54 4.48
CA PHE A 143 20.16 -7.02 3.75
C PHE A 143 21.38 -7.88 4.06
N SER A 144 21.94 -8.56 3.07
CA SER A 144 23.18 -9.33 3.24
C SER A 144 24.17 -9.08 2.12
N LEU A 145 25.45 -8.89 2.47
CA LEU A 145 26.54 -8.69 1.51
C LEU A 145 27.00 -10.00 0.85
N VAL A 146 26.54 -11.15 1.34
CA VAL A 146 27.10 -12.49 1.03
C VAL A 146 26.71 -13.01 -0.37
N GLN A 147 25.76 -12.38 -1.07
CA GLN A 147 25.30 -12.88 -2.38
C GLN A 147 26.24 -12.60 -3.57
N ALA A 148 27.33 -11.85 -3.39
CA ALA A 148 28.28 -11.55 -4.47
C ALA A 148 29.41 -12.58 -4.64
N THR A 149 29.40 -13.70 -3.92
CA THR A 149 30.52 -14.67 -3.91
C THR A 149 30.09 -16.08 -4.28
N VAL A 150 29.51 -16.27 -5.46
CA VAL A 150 29.48 -17.59 -6.11
C VAL A 150 29.67 -17.44 -7.62
N GLY A 151 30.87 -17.75 -8.11
CA GLY A 151 31.17 -18.09 -9.51
C GLY A 151 31.79 -16.99 -10.36
#